data_AF-A0A2A5JS51-F1
#
_entry.id   AF-A0A2A5JS51-F1
#
_cell.length_a   1.000
_cell.length_b   1.000
_cell.length_c   1.000
_cell.angle_alpha   90.00
_cell.angle_beta   90.00
_cell.angle_gamma   90.00
#
_symmetry.space_group_name_H-M   'P 1'
#
loop_
_entity.id
_entity.type
_entity.pdbx_description
1 polymer ?
#
loop_
_entity_poly.entity_id
_entity_poly.type
_entity_poly.pdbx_seq_one_letter_code
_entity_poly.pdbx_strand_id
1 'polypeptide(L)'
;MLKLFSVLVLSTVSTMSMATQVINVPPKDLKYAKLPNRFPMTAVFSKAGQVLYFETGENEDEFDELLKGKEFEIDEDDKAALARLIEYPKISQIFNQTEKNNIVINITVDKSFFDCGPCQNQQSYLDGLDLPSMESVQVNLSR
;
A
#
# COMPACT_ATOMS: atom_id res chain seq x y z
N MET A 1 -9.16 -9.69 -60.90
CA MET A 1 -8.25 -9.03 -59.94
C MET A 1 -8.97 -8.91 -58.60
N LEU A 2 -8.71 -9.80 -57.64
CA LEU A 2 -9.20 -9.66 -56.26
C LEU A 2 -8.08 -9.07 -55.40
N LYS A 3 -8.34 -7.92 -54.76
CA LYS A 3 -7.46 -7.35 -53.73
C LYS A 3 -7.91 -7.88 -52.37
N LEU A 4 -7.06 -8.64 -51.70
CA LEU A 4 -7.21 -8.94 -50.27
C LEU A 4 -6.90 -7.66 -49.47
N PHE A 5 -7.82 -7.25 -48.61
CA PHE A 5 -7.55 -6.31 -47.52
C PHE A 5 -7.31 -7.12 -46.25
N SER A 6 -6.05 -7.16 -45.80
CA SER A 6 -5.70 -7.62 -44.46
C SER A 6 -6.04 -6.50 -43.47
N VAL A 7 -7.04 -6.71 -42.62
CA VAL A 7 -7.30 -5.86 -41.45
C VAL A 7 -6.35 -6.29 -40.34
N LEU A 8 -5.34 -5.47 -40.09
CA LEU A 8 -4.42 -5.61 -38.97
C LEU A 8 -5.14 -5.08 -37.72
N VAL A 9 -5.54 -5.97 -36.82
CA VAL A 9 -6.07 -5.58 -35.50
C VAL A 9 -4.88 -5.25 -34.61
N LEU A 10 -4.58 -3.96 -34.45
CA LEU A 10 -3.70 -3.49 -33.38
C LEU A 10 -4.48 -3.55 -32.06
N SER A 11 -4.30 -4.62 -31.29
CA SER A 11 -4.63 -4.62 -29.87
C SER A 11 -3.53 -3.86 -29.13
N THR A 12 -3.74 -2.58 -28.88
CA THR A 12 -2.95 -1.81 -27.91
C THR A 12 -3.26 -2.34 -26.52
N VAL A 13 -2.38 -3.18 -25.98
CA VAL A 13 -2.38 -3.50 -24.55
C VAL A 13 -1.78 -2.29 -23.84
N SER A 14 -2.64 -1.36 -23.42
CA SER A 14 -2.25 -0.32 -22.47
C SER A 14 -1.94 -1.01 -21.15
N THR A 15 -0.67 -1.24 -20.85
CA THR A 15 -0.24 -1.52 -19.47
C THR A 15 -0.47 -0.25 -18.68
N MET A 16 -1.67 -0.12 -18.09
CA MET A 16 -1.93 0.91 -17.10
C MET A 16 -1.04 0.61 -15.90
N SER A 17 0.05 1.36 -15.76
CA SER A 17 0.80 1.45 -14.52
C SER A 17 -0.20 1.76 -13.41
N MET A 18 -0.29 0.91 -12.39
CA MET A 18 -1.13 1.21 -11.24
C MET A 18 -0.51 2.42 -10.53
N ALA A 19 -1.26 3.52 -10.48
CA ALA A 19 -0.80 4.70 -9.76
C ALA A 19 -1.03 4.45 -8.26
N THR A 20 0.02 4.51 -7.45
CA THR A 20 -0.08 4.50 -5.99
C THR A 20 -1.04 5.61 -5.54
N GLN A 21 -2.10 5.25 -4.81
CA GLN A 21 -3.05 6.24 -4.30
C GLN A 21 -2.45 6.95 -3.09
N VAL A 22 -2.31 8.28 -3.13
CA VAL A 22 -1.77 9.07 -2.02
C VAL A 22 -2.90 9.72 -1.22
N ILE A 23 -2.96 9.43 0.08
CA ILE A 23 -3.87 10.02 1.05
C ILE A 23 -3.06 10.86 2.04
N ASN A 24 -3.32 12.16 2.07
CA ASN A 24 -2.81 13.04 3.11
C ASN A 24 -3.77 13.03 4.31
N VAL A 25 -3.22 12.76 5.50
CA VAL A 25 -3.98 12.62 6.74
C VAL A 25 -3.34 13.47 7.85
N PRO A 26 -4.09 14.36 8.52
CA PRO A 26 -3.62 15.03 9.72
C PRO A 26 -3.26 14.01 10.82
N PRO A 27 -2.10 14.10 11.49
CA PRO A 27 -1.71 13.13 12.52
C PRO A 27 -2.76 12.98 13.64
N LYS A 28 -3.46 14.07 13.98
CA LYS A 28 -4.54 14.06 14.97
C LYS A 28 -5.68 13.12 14.59
N ASP A 29 -5.92 12.94 13.29
CA ASP A 29 -7.00 12.13 12.76
C ASP A 29 -6.68 10.64 12.88
N LEU A 30 -5.41 10.22 12.94
CA LEU A 30 -5.04 8.80 13.18
C LEU A 30 -4.59 8.51 14.61
N LYS A 31 -4.62 9.51 15.50
CA LYS A 31 -4.23 9.33 16.91
C LYS A 31 -5.05 8.24 17.61
N TYR A 32 -6.30 8.03 17.19
CA TYR A 32 -7.17 6.99 17.76
C TYR A 32 -6.72 5.56 17.40
N ALA A 33 -6.01 5.40 16.28
CA ALA A 33 -5.50 4.10 15.86
C ALA A 33 -4.40 3.58 16.80
N LYS A 34 -3.68 4.47 17.52
CA LYS A 34 -2.54 4.11 18.38
C LYS A 34 -1.43 3.35 17.64
N LEU A 35 -1.20 3.70 16.37
CA LEU A 35 -0.07 3.17 15.61
C LEU A 35 1.26 3.46 16.32
N PRO A 36 2.29 2.61 16.15
CA PRO A 36 3.64 2.89 16.63
C PRO A 36 4.11 4.27 16.19
N ASN A 37 5.01 4.92 16.93
CA ASN A 37 5.62 6.18 16.49
C ASN A 37 6.98 5.92 15.80
N ARG A 38 6.98 5.04 14.80
CA ARG A 38 8.16 4.61 14.04
C ARG A 38 7.81 4.59 12.55
N PHE A 39 8.57 5.32 11.72
CA PHE A 39 8.27 5.49 10.30
C PHE A 39 9.46 5.06 9.43
N PRO A 40 9.22 4.58 8.20
CA PRO A 40 7.90 4.27 7.62
C PRO A 40 7.23 3.08 8.31
N MET A 41 5.96 2.83 8.01
CA MET A 41 5.28 1.59 8.40
C MET A 41 4.67 0.97 7.16
N THR A 42 4.90 -0.31 6.95
CA THR A 42 4.30 -1.06 5.84
C THR A 42 3.37 -2.11 6.41
N ALA A 43 2.10 -2.05 6.03
CA ALA A 43 1.10 -3.05 6.40
C ALA A 43 0.49 -3.67 5.14
N VAL A 44 0.25 -4.97 5.15
CA VAL A 44 -0.53 -5.64 4.10
C VAL A 44 -1.79 -6.22 4.71
N PHE A 45 -2.92 -5.94 4.06
CA PHE A 45 -4.22 -6.43 4.46
C PHE A 45 -4.81 -7.30 3.36
N SER A 46 -5.57 -8.33 3.74
CA SER A 46 -6.50 -8.96 2.83
C SER A 46 -7.69 -8.03 2.55
N LYS A 47 -8.43 -8.28 1.46
CA LYS A 47 -9.70 -7.58 1.15
C LYS A 47 -10.72 -7.68 2.28
N ALA A 48 -10.65 -8.73 3.11
CA ALA A 48 -11.51 -8.91 4.28
C ALA A 48 -11.08 -8.06 5.51
N GLY A 49 -10.00 -7.28 5.39
CA GLY A 49 -9.47 -6.45 6.47
C GLY A 49 -8.57 -7.20 7.46
N GLN A 50 -8.18 -8.44 7.16
CA GLN A 50 -7.22 -9.18 7.98
C GLN A 50 -5.80 -8.65 7.73
N VAL A 51 -5.04 -8.40 8.79
CA VAL A 51 -3.62 -8.04 8.68
C VAL A 51 -2.80 -9.28 8.33
N LEU A 52 -2.07 -9.22 7.24
CA LEU A 52 -1.19 -10.29 6.73
C LEU A 52 0.29 -10.00 6.98
N TYR A 53 0.64 -8.72 7.11
CA TYR A 53 2.00 -8.26 7.35
C TYR A 53 1.96 -6.89 8.02
N PHE A 54 2.89 -6.64 8.94
CA PHE A 54 3.13 -5.32 9.50
C PHE A 54 4.56 -5.19 9.97
N GLU A 55 5.23 -4.13 9.54
CA GLU A 55 6.58 -3.82 9.98
C GLU A 55 6.83 -2.30 9.97
N THR A 56 7.84 -1.87 10.73
CA THR A 56 8.25 -0.46 10.80
C THR A 56 9.72 -0.30 10.41
N GLY A 57 10.05 0.80 9.72
CA GLY A 57 11.37 0.99 9.12
C GLY A 57 11.43 0.48 7.68
N GLU A 58 12.63 0.50 7.11
CA GLU A 58 12.91 -0.17 5.83
C GLU A 58 12.85 -1.68 6.05
N ASN A 59 12.08 -2.38 5.21
CA ASN A 59 11.75 -3.79 5.41
C ASN A 59 11.65 -4.56 4.08
N GLU A 60 12.51 -4.20 3.13
CA GLU A 60 12.52 -4.76 1.77
C GLU A 60 12.67 -6.29 1.78
N ASP A 61 13.60 -6.82 2.59
CA ASP A 61 13.86 -8.25 2.67
C ASP A 61 12.65 -9.03 3.22
N GLU A 62 12.03 -8.57 4.31
CA GLU A 62 10.84 -9.22 4.86
C GLU A 62 9.62 -9.07 3.94
N PHE A 63 9.48 -7.93 3.25
CA PHE A 63 8.42 -7.73 2.27
C PHE A 63 8.60 -8.67 1.07
N ASP A 64 9.82 -8.85 0.58
CA ASP A 64 10.17 -9.83 -0.45
C ASP A 64 9.82 -11.27 -0.03
N GLU A 65 10.04 -11.63 1.24
CA GLU A 65 9.63 -12.93 1.78
C GLU A 65 8.12 -13.08 1.84
N LEU A 66 7.37 -12.03 2.22
CA LEU A 66 5.91 -12.01 2.16
C LEU A 66 5.42 -12.26 0.73
N LEU A 67 6.01 -11.60 -0.27
CA LEU A 67 5.67 -11.80 -1.68
C LEU A 67 5.95 -13.23 -2.17
N LYS A 68 6.91 -13.92 -1.54
CA LYS A 68 7.21 -15.36 -1.76
C LYS A 68 6.25 -16.28 -0.99
N GLY A 69 5.29 -15.74 -0.25
CA GLY A 69 4.26 -16.48 0.47
C GLY A 69 4.64 -16.86 1.91
N LYS A 70 5.68 -16.24 2.49
CA LYS A 70 5.98 -16.43 3.91
C LYS A 70 4.89 -15.77 4.76
N GLU A 71 4.42 -16.49 5.77
CA GLU A 71 3.51 -15.97 6.77
C GLU A 71 4.29 -15.29 7.91
N PHE A 72 3.75 -14.18 8.42
CA PHE A 72 4.33 -13.43 9.53
C PHE A 72 3.37 -13.45 10.72
N GLU A 73 3.92 -13.66 11.91
CA GLU A 73 3.18 -13.47 13.15
C GLU A 73 3.13 -11.96 13.45
N ILE A 74 1.95 -11.47 13.81
CA ILE A 74 1.73 -10.05 14.09
C ILE A 74 1.19 -9.95 15.51
N ASP A 75 1.77 -9.03 16.28
CA ASP A 75 1.36 -8.75 17.65
C ASP A 75 -0.12 -8.31 17.70
N GLU A 76 -0.85 -8.79 18.70
CA GLU A 76 -2.28 -8.49 18.87
C GLU A 76 -2.55 -6.97 19.05
N ASP A 77 -1.63 -6.26 19.68
CA ASP A 77 -1.72 -4.80 19.85
C ASP A 77 -1.61 -4.09 18.49
N ASP A 78 -0.73 -4.54 17.61
CA ASP A 78 -0.58 -4.00 16.27
C ASP A 78 -1.79 -4.34 15.39
N LYS A 79 -2.32 -5.57 15.48
CA LYS A 79 -3.58 -5.92 14.81
C LYS A 79 -4.72 -5.00 15.23
N ALA A 80 -4.85 -4.71 16.52
CA ALA A 80 -5.88 -3.80 17.03
C ALA A 80 -5.67 -2.36 16.55
N ALA A 81 -4.43 -1.90 16.44
CA ALA A 81 -4.12 -0.58 15.92
C ALA A 81 -4.41 -0.45 14.41
N LEU A 82 -4.04 -1.47 13.63
CA LEU A 82 -4.26 -1.54 12.19
C LEU A 82 -5.74 -1.73 11.85
N ALA A 83 -6.50 -2.47 12.64
CA ALA A 83 -7.95 -2.55 12.50
C ALA A 83 -8.63 -1.17 12.61
N ARG A 84 -8.17 -0.33 13.53
CA ARG A 84 -8.65 1.06 13.65
C ARG A 84 -8.20 1.95 12.49
N LEU A 85 -7.00 1.72 11.94
CA LEU A 85 -6.52 2.45 10.78
C LEU A 85 -7.47 2.28 9.59
N ILE A 86 -7.91 1.05 9.31
CA ILE A 86 -8.78 0.77 8.16
C ILE A 86 -10.21 1.30 8.33
N GLU A 87 -10.62 1.66 9.55
CA GLU A 87 -11.87 2.37 9.82
C GLU A 87 -11.82 3.86 9.43
N TYR A 88 -10.64 4.41 9.16
CA TYR A 88 -10.52 5.81 8.72
C TYR A 88 -11.26 6.01 7.38
N PRO A 89 -12.16 6.99 7.24
CA PRO A 89 -13.11 7.04 6.12
C PRO A 89 -12.49 6.92 4.72
N LYS A 90 -11.35 7.59 4.47
CA LYS A 90 -10.67 7.52 3.17
C LYS A 90 -10.02 6.16 2.91
N ILE A 91 -9.49 5.52 3.95
CA ILE A 91 -8.88 4.18 3.85
C ILE A 91 -9.99 3.14 3.69
N SER A 92 -11.04 3.20 4.52
CA SER A 92 -12.22 2.34 4.43
C SER A 92 -12.85 2.38 3.03
N GLN A 93 -12.94 3.56 2.42
CA GLN A 93 -13.43 3.69 1.05
C GLN A 93 -12.59 2.88 0.04
N ILE A 94 -11.26 2.86 0.18
CA ILE A 94 -10.38 2.08 -0.70
C ILE A 94 -10.62 0.59 -0.53
N PHE A 95 -10.78 0.10 0.71
CA PHE A 95 -11.14 -1.30 0.97
C PHE A 95 -12.46 -1.69 0.29
N ASN A 96 -13.44 -0.79 0.31
CA ASN A 96 -14.75 -1.05 -0.31
C ASN A 96 -14.72 -0.99 -1.85
N GLN A 97 -13.75 -0.28 -2.44
CA GLN A 97 -13.66 -0.04 -3.88
C GLN A 97 -12.62 -0.91 -4.58
N THR A 98 -11.69 -1.51 -3.85
CA THR A 98 -10.63 -2.30 -4.47
C THR A 98 -11.17 -3.62 -5.05
N GLU A 99 -10.74 -3.93 -6.26
CA GLU A 99 -10.92 -5.25 -6.88
C GLU A 99 -9.73 -6.18 -6.61
N LYS A 100 -8.70 -5.70 -5.92
CA LYS A 100 -7.51 -6.47 -5.56
C LYS A 100 -7.79 -7.36 -4.35
N ASN A 101 -7.06 -8.46 -4.28
CA ASN A 101 -7.19 -9.40 -3.17
C ASN A 101 -6.58 -8.85 -1.89
N ASN A 102 -5.54 -8.04 -2.02
CA ASN A 102 -4.81 -7.45 -0.90
C ASN A 102 -4.62 -5.95 -1.11
N ILE A 103 -4.33 -5.24 -0.02
CA ILE A 103 -4.01 -3.82 -0.01
C ILE A 103 -2.72 -3.64 0.77
N VAL A 104 -1.74 -2.99 0.16
CA VAL A 104 -0.52 -2.54 0.84
C VAL A 104 -0.74 -1.10 1.27
N ILE A 105 -0.59 -0.83 2.55
CA ILE A 105 -0.60 0.52 3.10
C ILE A 105 0.80 0.85 3.58
N ASN A 106 1.42 1.83 2.93
CA ASN A 106 2.66 2.43 3.42
C ASN A 106 2.33 3.76 4.11
N ILE A 107 2.71 3.88 5.38
CA ILE A 107 2.48 5.06 6.20
C ILE A 107 3.80 5.79 6.36
N THR A 108 3.80 7.06 5.98
CA THR A 108 4.96 7.95 6.10
C THR A 108 4.58 9.23 6.82
N VAL A 109 5.60 10.06 7.05
CA VAL A 109 5.43 11.36 7.67
C VAL A 109 6.02 12.43 6.77
N ASP A 110 5.29 13.55 6.67
CA ASP A 110 5.73 14.69 5.89
C ASP A 110 7.02 15.30 6.45
N LYS A 111 7.91 15.76 5.56
CA LYS A 111 9.19 16.38 5.93
C LYS A 111 9.05 17.58 6.87
N SER A 112 7.89 18.26 6.86
CA SER A 112 7.59 19.36 7.79
C SER A 112 7.39 18.92 9.25
N PHE A 113 7.20 17.62 9.51
CA PHE A 113 7.24 17.04 10.85
C PHE A 113 8.60 16.41 11.16
N PHE A 114 9.12 15.60 10.23
CA PHE A 114 10.37 14.86 10.41
C PHE A 114 10.97 14.51 9.05
N ASP A 115 12.25 14.84 8.83
CA ASP A 115 12.94 14.42 7.60
C ASP A 115 13.25 12.93 7.66
N CYS A 116 12.33 12.14 7.11
CA CYS A 116 12.40 10.70 7.12
C CYS A 116 13.12 10.20 5.85
N GLY A 117 14.43 9.98 5.95
CA GLY A 117 15.22 9.28 4.92
C GLY A 117 14.66 7.89 4.60
N PRO A 118 14.48 7.01 5.62
CA PRO A 118 13.92 5.66 5.43
C PRO A 118 12.56 5.64 4.72
N CYS A 119 11.72 6.67 4.90
CA CYS A 119 10.42 6.76 4.24
C CYS A 119 10.53 6.90 2.72
N GLN A 120 11.55 7.62 2.23
CA GLN A 120 11.78 7.78 0.79
C GLN A 120 12.29 6.49 0.16
N ASN A 121 13.17 5.78 0.86
CA ASN A 121 13.73 4.51 0.39
C ASN A 121 12.63 3.44 0.30
N GLN A 122 11.87 3.25 1.37
CA GLN A 122 10.75 2.30 1.39
C GLN A 122 9.70 2.62 0.33
N GLN A 123 9.34 3.89 0.14
CA GLN A 123 8.42 4.30 -0.92
C GLN A 123 8.97 3.94 -2.30
N SER A 124 10.25 4.22 -2.56
CA SER A 124 10.88 3.95 -3.84
C SER A 124 10.97 2.45 -4.13
N TYR A 125 11.24 1.64 -3.11
CA TYR A 125 11.18 0.18 -3.21
C TYR A 125 9.77 -0.27 -3.62
N LEU A 126 8.73 0.13 -2.87
CA LEU A 126 7.35 -0.27 -3.14
C LEU A 126 6.85 0.19 -4.51
N ASP A 127 7.19 1.40 -4.95
CA ASP A 127 6.83 1.93 -6.27
C ASP A 127 7.57 1.20 -7.42
N GLY A 128 8.70 0.55 -7.11
CA GLY A 128 9.46 -0.27 -8.05
C GLY A 128 8.92 -1.69 -8.23
N LEU A 129 7.99 -2.14 -7.38
CA LEU A 129 7.43 -3.48 -7.43
C LEU A 129 6.24 -3.57 -8.40
N ASP A 130 6.17 -4.68 -9.14
CA ASP A 130 4.95 -5.08 -9.84
C ASP A 130 4.08 -5.93 -8.91
N LEU A 131 3.01 -5.35 -8.37
CA LEU A 131 2.09 -5.98 -7.41
C LEU A 131 0.71 -6.23 -8.05
N PRO A 132 0.57 -7.13 -9.03
CA PRO A 132 -0.67 -7.27 -9.82
C PRO A 132 -1.87 -7.75 -8.99
N SER A 133 -1.64 -8.35 -7.82
CA SER A 133 -2.68 -8.84 -6.90
C SER A 133 -2.99 -7.87 -5.75
N MET A 134 -2.30 -6.74 -5.67
CA MET A 134 -2.41 -5.80 -4.55
C MET A 134 -2.75 -4.38 -5.03
N GLU A 135 -3.48 -3.64 -4.21
CA GLU A 135 -3.66 -2.19 -4.33
C GLU A 135 -2.62 -1.50 -3.46
N SER A 136 -1.86 -0.53 -3.99
CA SER A 136 -0.87 0.23 -3.21
C SER A 136 -1.45 1.57 -2.77
N VAL A 137 -1.42 1.82 -1.46
CA VAL A 137 -1.93 3.02 -0.81
C VAL A 137 -0.82 3.66 0.01
N GLN A 138 -0.56 4.93 -0.27
CA GLN A 138 0.36 5.76 0.47
C GLN A 138 -0.40 6.68 1.43
N VAL A 139 -0.22 6.50 2.73
CA VAL A 139 -0.76 7.38 3.78
C VAL A 139 0.35 8.30 4.27
N ASN A 140 0.27 9.57 3.87
CA ASN A 140 1.21 10.60 4.30
C ASN A 140 0.64 11.39 5.48
N LEU A 141 1.31 11.35 6.63
CA LEU A 141 0.96 12.16 7.78
C LEU A 141 1.46 13.59 7.58
N SER A 142 0.56 14.50 7.22
CA SER A 142 0.85 15.90 6.87
C SER A 142 0.04 16.88 7.74
N ARG A 143 0.53 18.12 7.91
CA ARG A 143 -0.17 19.15 8.71
C ARG A 143 -1.53 19.52 8.13
#